data_AF-A0A6J4PYM5-F1
#
_entry.id   AF-A0A6J4PYM5-F1
#
_cell.length_a   1.000
_cell.length_b   1.000
_cell.length_c   1.000
_cell.angle_alpha   90.00
_cell.angle_beta   90.00
_cell.angle_gamma   90.00
#
_symmetry.space_group_name_H-M   'P 1'
#
loop_
_entity.id
_entity.type
_entity.pdbx_description
1 polymer ?
#
loop_
_entity_poly.entity_id
_entity_poly.type
_entity_poly.pdbx_seq_one_letter_code
_entity_poly.pdbx_strand_id
1 'polypeptide(L)' 'ELGLEAGDLMSPLDTGMILPEAIFEVGQVVVGQVEGRRSPEDVTLFASQGLALKDMAAARLVYDRALERELGRHIEL' A
#
# COMPACT_ATOMS: atom_id res chain seq x y z
N GLU A 1 10.61 13.95 -10.81
CA GLU A 1 9.60 14.38 -9.84
C GLU A 1 9.06 13.15 -9.14
N LEU A 2 9.05 13.12 -7.81
CA LEU A 2 8.25 12.12 -7.12
C LEU A 2 6.79 12.48 -7.38
N GLY A 3 6.07 11.66 -8.15
CA GLY A 3 4.62 11.75 -8.32
C GLY A 3 3.88 11.35 -7.04
N LEU A 4 4.24 11.99 -5.93
CA LEU A 4 3.70 11.75 -4.61
C LEU A 4 2.31 12.38 -4.53
N GLU A 5 1.29 11.54 -4.57
CA GLU A 5 -0.10 11.93 -4.28
C GLU A 5 -0.37 12.05 -2.77
N ALA A 6 0.67 11.93 -1.93
CA ALA A 6 0.58 12.01 -0.48
C ALA A 6 0.69 13.47 -0.03
N GLY A 7 -0.43 14.20 -0.05
CA GLY A 7 -0.51 15.61 0.36
C GLY A 7 0.12 15.89 1.73
N ASP A 8 -0.08 14.98 2.70
CA ASP A 8 0.48 15.11 4.05
C ASP A 8 2.02 15.08 4.09
N LEU A 9 2.66 14.49 3.07
CA LEU A 9 4.12 14.43 2.95
C LEU A 9 4.71 15.61 2.15
N MET A 10 3.89 16.35 1.41
CA MET A 10 4.37 17.44 0.54
C MET A 10 5.03 18.56 1.36
N SER A 11 4.35 19.07 2.40
CA SER A 11 4.90 20.14 3.24
C SER A 11 6.24 19.78 3.93
N PRO A 12 6.39 18.61 4.58
CA PRO A 12 7.67 18.24 5.18
C PRO A 12 8.77 17.96 4.14
N LEU A 13 8.43 17.52 2.93
CA LEU A 13 9.39 17.40 1.82
C LEU A 13 9.86 18.78 1.31
N ASP A 14 8.92 19.71 1.10
CA ASP A 14 9.20 21.06 0.62
C ASP A 14 10.08 21.86 1.60
N THR A 15 9.90 21.62 2.90
CA THR A 15 10.70 22.26 3.96
C THR A 15 12.03 21.55 4.22
N GLY A 16 12.29 20.40 3.58
CA GLY A 16 13.48 19.58 3.82
C GLY A 16 13.51 18.90 5.20
N MET A 17 12.38 18.89 5.92
CA MET A 17 12.23 18.18 7.19
C MET A 17 12.29 16.65 6.97
N ILE A 18 11.82 16.20 5.81
CA ILE A 18 12.00 14.83 5.32
C ILE A 18 12.73 14.92 3.99
N LEU A 19 13.71 14.04 3.79
CA LEU A 19 14.40 13.89 2.52
C LEU A 19 13.68 12.81 1.67
N PRO A 20 13.56 12.99 0.34
CA PRO A 20 12.92 12.01 -0.54
C PRO A 20 13.46 10.58 -0.40
N GLU A 21 14.75 10.44 -0.11
CA GLU A 21 15.45 9.16 0.06
C GLU A 21 15.02 8.41 1.32
N ALA A 22 14.30 9.06 2.24
CA ALA A 22 13.71 8.42 3.42
C ALA A 22 12.32 7.81 3.14
N ILE A 23 11.79 7.97 1.92
CA ILE A 23 10.47 7.47 1.54
C ILE A 23 10.63 6.22 0.66
N PHE A 24 10.00 5.14 1.09
CA PHE A 24 10.01 3.87 0.38
C PHE A 24 8.60 3.36 0.16
N GLU A 25 8.37 2.65 -0.94
CA GLU A 25 7.09 2.01 -1.19
C GLU A 25 6.93 0.74 -0.34
N VAL A 26 5.71 0.48 0.14
CA VAL A 26 5.41 -0.74 0.90
C VAL A 26 5.73 -2.02 0.12
N GLY A 27 5.62 -1.99 -1.22
CA GLY A 27 5.97 -3.11 -2.08
C GLY A 27 7.44 -3.50 -1.97
N GLN A 28 8.35 -2.53 -1.87
CA GLN A 28 9.79 -2.74 -1.72
C GLN A 28 10.12 -3.44 -0.41
N VAL A 29 9.40 -3.11 0.67
CA VAL A 29 9.52 -3.78 1.96
C VAL A 29 9.02 -5.23 1.87
N VAL A 30 7.86 -5.45 1.24
CA VAL A 30 7.26 -6.79 1.08
C VAL A 30 8.17 -7.74 0.30
N VAL A 31 8.86 -7.25 -0.74
CA VAL A 31 9.79 -8.07 -1.53
C VAL A 31 11.22 -8.12 -0.97
N GLY A 32 11.48 -7.49 0.19
CA GLY A 32 12.78 -7.49 0.85
C GLY A 32 13.86 -6.62 0.19
N GLN A 33 13.48 -5.67 -0.66
CA GLN A 33 14.40 -4.68 -1.24
C GLN A 33 14.79 -3.58 -0.26
N VAL A 34 13.89 -3.25 0.67
CA VAL A 34 14.09 -2.25 1.72
C VAL A 34 13.77 -2.89 3.06
N GLU A 35 14.60 -2.66 4.07
CA GLU A 35 14.31 -3.11 5.44
C GLU A 35 13.13 -2.35 6.04
N GLY A 36 12.24 -3.07 6.72
CA GLY A 36 11.16 -2.46 7.49
C GLY A 36 11.65 -1.90 8.83
N ARG A 37 10.81 -2.02 9.87
CA ARG A 37 11.19 -1.68 11.25
C ARG A 37 12.39 -2.53 11.70
N ARG A 38 13.41 -1.90 12.30
CA ARG A 38 14.66 -2.57 12.71
C ARG A 38 14.76 -2.75 14.22
N SER A 39 14.12 -1.87 15.00
CA SER A 39 14.07 -2.02 16.46
C SER A 39 12.72 -1.62 17.07
N PRO A 40 12.44 -2.00 18.33
CA PRO A 40 11.26 -1.54 19.06
C PRO A 40 11.18 -0.02 19.25
N GLU A 41 12.32 0.67 19.29
CA GLU A 41 12.43 2.12 19.52
C GLU A 41 12.16 2.94 18.26
N ASP A 42 12.24 2.34 17.07
CA ASP A 42 11.91 3.02 15.81
C ASP A 42 10.47 3.56 15.84
N VAL A 43 10.24 4.70 15.20
CA VAL A 43 8.90 5.20 14.87
C VAL A 43 8.75 5.12 13.37
N THR A 44 7.81 4.29 12.90
CA THR A 44 7.56 4.03 11.48
C THR A 44 6.21 4.61 11.06
N LEU A 45 6.21 5.46 10.04
CA LEU A 45 4.98 6.01 9.47
C LEU A 45 4.65 5.26 8.17
N PHE A 46 3.42 4.75 8.07
CA PHE A 46 2.86 4.25 6.83
C PHE A 46 1.76 5.21 6.35
N ALA A 47 1.96 5.81 5.19
CA ALA A 47 0.96 6.65 4.53
C ALA A 47 0.40 5.91 3.30
N SER A 48 -0.93 5.89 3.15
CA SER A 48 -1.61 5.18 2.06
C SER A 48 -2.70 6.05 1.46
N GLN A 49 -2.62 6.27 0.14
CA GLN A 49 -3.66 6.96 -0.64
C GLN A 49 -4.68 5.98 -1.27
N GLY A 50 -4.52 4.67 -1.00
CA GLY A 50 -5.27 3.63 -1.70
C GLY A 50 -4.62 3.26 -3.03
N LEU A 51 -4.87 2.03 -3.50
CA LEU A 51 -4.38 1.56 -4.79
C LEU A 51 -5.38 0.52 -5.33
N ALA A 52 -6.01 0.82 -6.46
CA ALA A 52 -7.05 -0.03 -7.06
C ALA A 52 -6.60 -1.49 -7.26
N LEU A 53 -5.30 -1.71 -7.49
CA LEU A 53 -4.73 -3.05 -7.60
C LEU A 53 -4.95 -3.90 -6.33
N LYS A 54 -4.89 -3.27 -5.14
CA LYS A 54 -5.13 -3.95 -3.86
C LYS A 54 -6.59 -4.41 -3.76
N ASP A 55 -7.52 -3.57 -4.19
CA ASP A 55 -8.96 -3.90 -4.21
C ASP A 55 -9.23 -5.05 -5.19
N MET A 56 -8.68 -5.00 -6.39
CA MET A 56 -8.85 -6.05 -7.40
C MET A 56 -8.22 -7.39 -6.97
N ALA A 57 -7.04 -7.36 -6.33
CA ALA A 57 -6.42 -8.55 -5.79
C ALA A 57 -7.27 -9.19 -4.68
N ALA A 58 -7.80 -8.38 -3.77
CA ALA A 58 -8.72 -8.85 -2.73
C ALA A 58 -10.03 -9.39 -3.31
N ALA A 59 -10.61 -8.68 -4.28
CA ALA A 59 -11.85 -9.08 -4.95
C ALA A 59 -11.68 -10.43 -5.66
N ARG A 60 -10.58 -10.62 -6.41
CA ARG A 60 -10.29 -11.90 -7.07
C ARG A 60 -10.18 -13.04 -6.04
N LEU A 61 -9.44 -12.80 -4.97
CA LEU A 61 -9.22 -13.78 -3.91
C LEU A 61 -10.52 -14.20 -3.20
N VAL A 62 -11.41 -13.23 -2.93
CA VAL A 62 -12.72 -13.50 -2.31
C VAL A 62 -13.65 -14.20 -3.31
N TYR A 63 -13.64 -13.77 -4.57
CA TYR A 63 -14.45 -14.35 -5.63
C TYR A 63 -14.12 -15.83 -5.86
N ASP A 64 -12.83 -16.18 -5.99
CA ASP A 64 -12.40 -17.57 -6.17
C ASP A 64 -12.87 -18.45 -5.01
N ARG A 65 -12.71 -17.97 -3.76
CA ARG A 65 -13.20 -18.69 -2.57
C ARG A 65 -14.71 -18.82 -2.50
N ALA A 66 -15.45 -17.84 -3.02
CA ALA A 66 -16.89 -17.93 -3.09
C ALA A 66 -17.31 -19.04 -4.07
N LEU A 67 -16.66 -19.14 -5.23
CA LEU A 67 -16.90 -20.21 -6.19
C LEU A 67 -16.57 -21.60 -5.61
N GLU A 68 -15.42 -21.76 -4.96
CA GLU A 68 -15.01 -23.01 -4.30
C GLU A 68 -15.98 -23.50 -3.22
N ARG A 69 -16.73 -22.57 -2.62
CA ARG A 69 -17.68 -22.83 -1.53
C ARG A 69 -19.14 -22.77 -1.96
N GLU A 70 -19.40 -22.65 -3.27
CA GLU A 70 -20.73 -22.52 -3.84
C GLU A 70 -21.55 -21.36 -3.22
N LEU A 71 -20.87 -20.24 -2.93
CA LEU A 71 -21.46 -19.04 -2.36
C LEU A 71 -21.76 -18.00 -3.44
N GLY A 72 -22.86 -17.27 -3.26
CA GLY A 72 -23.27 -16.16 -4.13
C GLY A 72 -24.48 -16.48 -5.01
N ARG A 73 -24.74 -15.63 -6.00
CA ARG A 73 -25.85 -15.77 -6.94
C ARG A 73 -25.42 -15.31 -8.32
N HIS A 74 -25.71 -16.12 -9.33
CA HIS A 74 -25.57 -15.72 -10.73
C HIS A 74 -26.67 -14.72 -11.12
N ILE A 75 -26.29 -13.64 -11.79
CA ILE A 75 -27.19 -12.61 -12.31
C ILE A 75 -26.96 -12.53 -13.82
N GLU A 76 -28.03 -12.61 -14.60
CA GLU A 76 -27.97 -12.37 -16.04
C GLU A 76 -27.81 -10.86 -16.31
N LEU A 77 -26.92 -10.52 -17.25
CA LEU A 77 -26.60 -9.15 -17.63
C LEU A 77 -27.49 -8.66 -18.78
#